data_AF-A0A193QI77-F1
#
_entry.id   AF-A0A193QI77-F1
#
_cell.length_a   1.000
_cell.length_b   1.000
_cell.length_c   1.000
_cell.angle_alpha   90.00
_cell.angle_beta   90.00
_cell.angle_gamma   90.00
#
_symmetry.space_group_name_H-M   'P 1'
#
loop_
_entity.id
_entity.type
_entity.pdbx_description
1 polymer ?
#
loop_
_entity_poly.entity_id
_entity_poly.type
_entity_poly.pdbx_seq_one_letter_code
_entity_poly.pdbx_strand_id
1 'polypeptide(L)' 'MPLEESWPQLMGIIPNSSSNFGDVEKAAKVFAINELTPVMESLHSLNGWLGQEVIRFKSYALLDALGVRP' A
#
# COMPACT_ATOMS: atom_id res chain seq x y z
N MET A 1 -17.95 -5.85 -20.01
CA MET A 1 -17.09 -5.05 -19.12
C MET A 1 -16.88 -5.86 -17.86
N PRO A 2 -15.83 -6.71 -17.80
CA PRO A 2 -15.64 -7.57 -16.65
C PRO A 2 -14.94 -6.77 -15.54
N LEU A 3 -15.61 -6.69 -14.41
CA LEU A 3 -15.08 -6.20 -13.14
C LEU A 3 -14.36 -7.39 -12.48
N GLU A 4 -13.08 -7.62 -12.78
CA GLU A 4 -12.35 -8.71 -12.12
C GLU A 4 -10.83 -8.47 -12.09
N GLU A 5 -10.42 -7.33 -11.51
CA GLU A 5 -9.02 -7.11 -11.08
C GLU A 5 -8.93 -6.74 -9.59
N SER A 6 -9.84 -7.28 -8.77
CA SER A 6 -9.64 -7.25 -7.32
C SER A 6 -8.71 -8.40 -6.95
N TRP A 7 -7.42 -8.10 -6.81
CA TRP A 7 -6.36 -8.95 -6.25
C TRP A 7 -6.91 -9.82 -5.10
N PRO A 8 -7.25 -11.09 -5.35
CA PRO A 8 -7.97 -11.93 -4.40
C PRO A 8 -7.18 -12.17 -3.10
N GLN A 9 -5.85 -11.96 -3.17
CA GLN A 9 -4.94 -12.08 -2.02
C GLN A 9 -5.08 -10.91 -1.03
N LEU A 10 -5.58 -9.75 -1.47
CA LEU A 10 -5.79 -8.57 -0.63
C LEU A 10 -7.21 -8.52 -0.01
N MET A 11 -8.16 -9.28 -0.56
CA MET A 11 -9.54 -9.38 -0.06
C MET A 11 -9.77 -10.66 0.76
N GLY A 12 -8.94 -10.87 1.79
CA GLY A 12 -9.33 -11.68 2.96
C GLY A 12 -9.54 -13.19 2.76
N ILE A 13 -8.98 -13.83 1.73
CA ILE A 13 -8.90 -15.30 1.71
C ILE A 13 -7.74 -15.71 2.62
N ILE A 14 -8.06 -16.13 3.84
CA ILE A 14 -7.13 -16.78 4.77
C ILE A 14 -6.71 -18.13 4.15
N PRO A 15 -5.44 -18.35 3.78
CA PRO A 15 -5.02 -19.65 3.30
C PRO A 15 -4.70 -20.54 4.50
N ASN A 16 -5.49 -21.60 4.67
CA ASN A 16 -5.20 -22.71 5.57
C ASN A 16 -4.01 -23.53 5.04
N SER A 17 -2.80 -22.98 5.07
CA SER A 17 -1.53 -23.74 5.04
C SER A 17 -0.34 -22.79 5.07
N SER A 18 0.53 -23.00 6.04
CA SER A 18 1.64 -22.17 6.52
C SER A 18 2.85 -22.01 5.57
N SER A 19 2.66 -21.93 4.26
CA SER A 19 3.75 -21.93 3.27
C SER A 19 3.87 -20.68 2.39
N ASN A 20 3.02 -19.66 2.54
CA ASN A 20 2.96 -18.54 1.56
C ASN A 20 3.15 -17.12 2.14
N PHE A 21 3.70 -16.98 3.34
CA PHE A 21 3.85 -15.67 3.98
C PHE A 21 4.80 -14.72 3.19
N GLY A 22 5.85 -15.27 2.56
CA GLY A 22 6.80 -14.49 1.76
C GLY A 22 6.20 -13.89 0.47
N ASP A 23 5.26 -14.58 -0.16
CA ASP A 23 4.58 -14.08 -1.37
C ASP A 23 3.57 -12.97 -1.03
N VAL A 24 2.90 -13.08 0.12
CA VAL A 24 1.98 -12.03 0.61
C VAL A 24 2.77 -10.76 0.96
N GLU A 25 3.89 -10.88 1.64
CA GLU A 25 4.76 -9.75 1.98
C GLU A 25 5.31 -9.07 0.71
N LYS A 26 5.71 -9.85 -0.30
CA LYS A 26 6.18 -9.34 -1.59
C LYS A 26 5.07 -8.64 -2.37
N ALA A 27 3.88 -9.22 -2.43
CA ALA A 27 2.73 -8.59 -3.07
C ALA A 27 2.35 -7.28 -2.38
N ALA A 28 2.34 -7.27 -1.04
CA ALA A 28 2.07 -6.07 -0.26
C ALA A 28 3.13 -4.97 -0.45
N LYS A 29 4.41 -5.33 -0.65
CA LYS A 29 5.47 -4.37 -1.04
C LYS A 29 5.20 -3.75 -2.40
N VAL A 30 4.92 -4.58 -3.41
CA VAL A 30 4.66 -4.11 -4.78
C VAL A 30 3.45 -3.20 -4.80
N PHE A 31 2.37 -3.56 -4.10
CA PHE A 31 1.19 -2.73 -3.95
C PHE A 31 1.49 -1.40 -3.24
N ALA A 32 2.25 -1.44 -2.14
CA ALA A 32 2.60 -0.24 -1.40
C ALA A 32 3.39 0.76 -2.26
N ILE A 33 4.38 0.28 -3.02
CA ILE A 33 5.22 1.12 -3.86
C ILE A 33 4.45 1.64 -5.09
N ASN A 34 3.70 0.78 -5.77
CA ASN A 34 3.12 1.11 -7.07
C ASN A 34 1.76 1.81 -6.97
N GLU A 35 0.97 1.51 -5.96
CA GLU A 35 -0.41 1.99 -5.86
C GLU A 35 -0.58 2.95 -4.68
N LEU A 36 -0.07 2.57 -3.50
CA LEU A 36 -0.30 3.34 -2.28
C LEU A 36 0.52 4.65 -2.26
N THR A 37 1.83 4.59 -2.53
CA THR A 37 2.70 5.77 -2.51
C THR A 37 2.23 6.87 -3.48
N PRO A 38 1.93 6.60 -4.77
CA PRO A 38 1.49 7.65 -5.69
C PRO A 38 0.15 8.30 -5.28
N VAL A 39 -0.76 7.51 -4.69
CA VAL A 39 -2.03 8.02 -4.15
C VAL A 39 -1.78 8.91 -2.94
N MET A 40 -0.89 8.50 -2.02
CA MET A 40 -0.50 9.30 -0.86
C MET A 40 0.16 10.62 -1.30
N GLU A 41 1.04 10.61 -2.29
CA GLU A 41 1.68 11.81 -2.84
C GLU A 41 0.67 12.76 -3.51
N SER A 42 -0.26 12.20 -4.29
CA SER A 42 -1.33 12.98 -4.92
C SER A 42 -2.17 13.71 -3.88
N LEU A 43 -2.55 13.03 -2.80
CA LEU A 43 -3.26 13.64 -1.68
C LEU A 43 -2.40 14.67 -0.94
N HIS A 44 -1.11 14.38 -0.74
CA HIS A 44 -0.19 15.30 -0.07
C HIS A 44 0.00 16.62 -0.85
N SER A 45 -0.11 16.60 -2.18
CA SER A 45 -0.03 17.80 -3.02
C SER A 45 -1.07 18.87 -2.65
N LEU A 46 -2.21 18.48 -2.06
CA LEU A 46 -3.26 19.40 -1.60
C LEU A 46 -2.76 20.36 -0.51
N ASN A 47 -1.78 19.95 0.31
CA ASN A 47 -1.16 20.85 1.28
C ASN A 47 -0.50 22.04 0.58
N GLY A 48 0.19 21.78 -0.53
CA GLY A 48 0.83 22.82 -1.35
C GLY A 48 -0.19 23.75 -1.98
N TRP A 49 -1.32 23.20 -2.47
CA TRP A 49 -2.40 24.00 -3.06
C TRP A 49 -3.09 24.90 -2.04
N LEU A 50 -3.25 24.42 -0.80
CA LEU A 50 -3.89 25.15 0.29
C LEU A 50 -2.93 26.08 1.04
N GLY A 51 -1.63 25.97 0.81
CA GLY A 51 -0.60 26.74 1.53
C GLY A 51 -0.52 26.42 3.02
N GLN A 52 -1.09 25.29 3.46
CA GLN A 52 -1.11 24.84 4.84
C GLN A 52 -1.03 23.31 4.91
N GLU A 53 -0.39 22.79 5.95
CA GLU A 53 -0.26 21.35 6.18
C GLU A 53 -1.55 20.81 6.83
N VAL A 54 -2.44 20.22 6.01
CA VAL A 54 -3.70 19.61 6.45
C VAL A 54 -3.69 18.08 6.37
N ILE A 55 -2.90 17.50 5.47
CA ILE A 55 -2.79 16.05 5.26
C ILE A 55 -1.40 15.60 5.67
N ARG A 56 -1.30 14.62 6.56
CA ARG A 56 -0.03 13.99 6.95
C ARG A 56 -0.22 12.50 7.05
N PHE A 57 0.74 11.77 6.50
CA PHE A 57 0.77 10.31 6.60
C PHE A 57 1.80 9.86 7.61
N LYS A 58 1.48 8.77 8.31
CA LYS A 58 2.47 8.01 9.05
C LYS A 58 3.22 7.10 8.07
N SER A 59 4.45 6.72 8.41
CA SER A 59 5.16 5.68 7.69
C SER A 59 4.29 4.42 7.59
N TYR A 60 4.31 3.79 6.42
CA TYR A 60 3.56 2.56 6.21
C TYR A 60 4.27 1.44 6.99
N ALA A 61 3.61 0.92 8.03
CA ALA A 61 4.21 0.01 9.00
C ALA A 61 4.83 -1.25 8.36
N LEU A 62 4.31 -1.70 7.22
CA LEU A 62 4.91 -2.80 6.47
C LEU A 62 6.26 -2.38 5.86
N LEU A 63 6.36 -1.22 5.20
CA LEU A 63 7.64 -0.74 4.66
C LEU A 63 8.69 -0.57 5.78
N ASP A 64 8.28 -0.08 6.95
CA ASP A 64 9.15 0.03 8.13
C ASP A 64 9.64 -1.33 8.62
N ALA A 65 8.74 -2.31 8.75
CA ALA A 65 9.08 -3.68 9.14
C ALA A 65 10.04 -4.36 8.16
N LEU A 66 10.10 -3.86 6.93
CA LEU A 66 10.90 -4.39 5.84
C LEU A 66 12.21 -3.62 5.61
N GLY A 67 12.47 -2.58 6.41
CA GLY A 67 13.67 -1.75 6.29
C GLY A 67 13.77 -0.97 4.97
N VAL A 68 12.65 -0.83 4.26
CA VAL A 68 12.59 -0.11 2.99
C VAL A 68 12.18 1.32 3.29
N ARG A 69 13.09 2.27 3.02
CA ARG A 69 12.73 3.69 2.99
C ARG A 69 12.20 4.02 1.59
N PRO A 70 11.08 4.76 1.47
CA PRO A 70 10.66 5.32 0.19
C PRO A 70 11.73 6.23 -0.39
#